data_AF-A0A5E4L848-F1
#
_entry.id   AF-A0A5E4L848-F1
#
_cell.length_a   1.000
_cell.length_b   1.000
_cell.length_c   1.000
_cell.angle_alpha   90.00
_cell.angle_beta   90.00
_cell.angle_gamma   90.00
#
_symmetry.space_group_name_H-M   'P 1'
#
loop_
_entity.id
_entity.type
_entity.pdbx_description
1 polymer ?
#
loop_
_entity_poly.entity_id
_entity_poly.type
_entity_poly.pdbx_seq_one_letter_code
_entity_poly.pdbx_strand_id
1 'polypeptide(L)'
;MCPKYAHQIITGVSFGVTSGVITALGMIVGLHEATSSKIAVLAGIVIMAIADGLADAAGFHITEEAEFENGKPTHTSKEVWMTTFFTFLAVCIFILTFAVPILVFQLQTAIIVDIAWGSAAAGSA
;
A
#
# COMPACT_ATOMS: atom_id res chain seq x y z
N MET A 1 -24.77 18.41 -2.55
CA MET A 1 -24.39 17.14 -3.19
C MET A 1 -23.04 16.73 -2.63
N CYS A 2 -23.01 15.91 -1.58
CA CYS A 2 -21.75 15.37 -1.06
C CYS A 2 -21.15 14.40 -2.09
N PRO A 3 -19.83 14.43 -2.35
CA PRO A 3 -19.23 13.57 -3.36
C PRO A 3 -19.15 12.15 -2.80
N LYS A 4 -20.09 11.29 -3.21
CA LYS A 4 -20.18 9.85 -2.86
C LYS A 4 -18.87 9.09 -3.08
N TYR A 5 -18.03 9.59 -3.99
CA TYR A 5 -16.73 9.05 -4.39
C TYR A 5 -15.57 9.31 -3.42
N ALA A 6 -15.60 10.44 -2.69
CA ALA A 6 -14.48 10.80 -1.83
C ALA A 6 -14.31 9.78 -0.70
N HIS A 7 -15.41 9.27 -0.16
CA HIS A 7 -15.37 8.33 0.95
C HIS A 7 -14.75 6.98 0.57
N GLN A 8 -15.13 6.39 -0.57
CA GLN A 8 -14.58 5.12 -1.06
C GLN A 8 -13.07 5.20 -1.33
N ILE A 9 -12.64 6.25 -2.03
CA ILE A 9 -11.22 6.46 -2.36
C ILE A 9 -10.40 6.72 -1.10
N ILE A 10 -10.92 7.52 -0.16
CA ILE A 10 -10.25 7.78 1.12
C ILE A 10 -10.13 6.49 1.92
N THR A 11 -11.20 5.72 2.08
CA THR A 11 -11.17 4.46 2.82
C THR A 11 -10.20 3.46 2.18
N GLY A 12 -10.17 3.36 0.85
CA GLY A 12 -9.27 2.45 0.16
C GLY A 12 -7.80 2.84 0.25
N VAL A 13 -7.50 4.13 0.11
CA VAL A 13 -6.14 4.66 0.29
C VAL A 13 -5.71 4.50 1.75
N SER A 14 -6.56 4.85 2.73
CA SER A 14 -6.22 4.72 4.15
C SER A 14 -5.97 3.27 4.57
N PHE A 15 -6.78 2.33 4.06
CA PHE A 15 -6.58 0.90 4.29
C PHE A 15 -5.26 0.42 3.65
N GLY A 16 -5.05 0.69 2.36
CA GLY A 16 -3.86 0.26 1.62
C GLY A 16 -2.54 0.86 2.15
N VAL A 17 -2.58 2.11 2.64
CA VAL A 17 -1.42 2.71 3.32
C VAL A 17 -1.14 1.97 4.63
N THR A 18 -2.15 1.70 5.45
CA THR A 18 -1.96 1.05 6.75
C THR A 18 -1.49 -0.40 6.61
N SER A 19 -2.10 -1.18 5.71
CA SER A 19 -1.66 -2.55 5.39
C SER A 19 -0.23 -2.55 4.86
N GLY A 20 0.05 -1.67 3.89
CA GLY A 20 1.36 -1.54 3.27
C GLY A 20 2.46 -1.18 4.27
N VAL A 21 2.18 -0.31 5.26
CA VAL A 21 3.14 0.00 6.34
C VAL A 21 3.49 -1.25 7.15
N ILE A 22 2.48 -1.99 7.63
CA ILE A 22 2.70 -3.15 8.51
C ILE A 22 3.49 -4.23 7.76
N THR A 23 3.09 -4.51 6.52
CA THR A 23 3.72 -5.53 5.68
C THR A 23 5.14 -5.13 5.29
N ALA A 24 5.37 -3.86 4.93
CA ALA A 24 6.70 -3.34 4.60
C ALA A 24 7.66 -3.42 5.78
N LEU A 25 7.25 -2.93 6.96
CA LEU A 25 8.09 -2.99 8.17
C LEU A 25 8.38 -4.44 8.57
N GLY A 26 7.37 -5.31 8.54
CA GLY A 26 7.53 -6.73 8.84
C GLY A 26 8.55 -7.42 7.93
N MET A 27 8.50 -7.14 6.62
CA MET A 27 9.47 -7.70 5.68
C MET A 27 10.86 -7.06 5.81
N ILE A 28 10.96 -5.73 5.93
CA ILE A 28 12.25 -5.04 6.04
C ILE A 28 13.01 -5.56 7.27
N VAL A 29 12.34 -5.61 8.43
CA VAL A 29 12.92 -6.14 9.67
C VAL A 29 13.20 -7.64 9.54
N GLY A 30 12.26 -8.43 9.03
CA GLY A 30 12.44 -9.87 8.86
C GLY A 30 13.62 -10.24 7.96
N LEU A 31 13.75 -9.56 6.82
CA LEU A 31 14.81 -9.82 5.84
C LEU A 31 16.16 -9.26 6.31
N HIS A 32 16.15 -8.17 7.07
CA HIS A 32 17.34 -7.68 7.77
C HIS A 32 17.89 -8.72 8.75
N GLU A 33 17.04 -9.28 9.62
CA GLU A 33 17.47 -10.28 10.59
C GLU A 33 17.90 -11.60 9.91
N ALA A 34 17.27 -11.99 8.81
CA ALA A 34 17.61 -13.24 8.11
C ALA A 34 18.89 -13.15 7.27
N THR A 35 19.18 -11.99 6.67
CA THR A 35 20.26 -11.88 5.66
C THR A 35 21.31 -10.83 5.99
N SER A 36 20.98 -9.83 6.79
CA SER A 36 21.76 -8.61 7.02
C SER A 36 22.23 -7.92 5.73
N SER A 37 21.58 -8.21 4.60
CA SER A 37 21.99 -7.76 3.26
C SER A 37 21.08 -6.64 2.76
N LYS A 38 21.68 -5.46 2.57
CA LYS A 38 20.99 -4.29 2.01
C LYS A 38 20.36 -4.56 0.63
N ILE A 39 21.02 -5.37 -0.20
CA ILE A 39 20.53 -5.72 -1.54
C ILE A 39 19.32 -6.64 -1.44
N ALA A 40 19.32 -7.60 -0.51
CA ALA A 40 18.19 -8.49 -0.29
C ALA A 40 16.96 -7.68 0.13
N VAL A 41 17.11 -6.76 1.09
CA VAL A 41 16.02 -5.90 1.57
C VAL A 41 15.47 -5.02 0.44
N LEU A 42 16.35 -4.42 -0.36
CA LEU A 42 15.92 -3.58 -1.49
C LEU A 42 15.15 -4.37 -2.55
N ALA A 43 15.61 -5.58 -2.89
CA ALA A 43 14.90 -6.48 -3.79
C ALA A 43 13.54 -6.90 -3.21
N GLY A 44 13.49 -7.17 -1.90
CA GLY A 44 12.26 -7.46 -1.15
C GLY A 44 11.23 -6.34 -1.27
N ILE A 45 11.64 -5.08 -1.12
CA ILE A 45 10.75 -3.91 -1.24
C ILE A 45 10.13 -3.83 -2.65
N VAL A 46 10.91 -4.04 -3.70
CA VAL A 46 10.40 -3.97 -5.08
C VAL A 46 9.41 -5.10 -5.36
N ILE A 47 9.74 -6.33 -4.96
CA ILE A 47 8.85 -7.48 -5.14
C ILE A 47 7.55 -7.27 -4.35
N MET A 48 7.67 -6.79 -3.11
CA MET A 48 6.53 -6.48 -2.25
C MET A 48 5.64 -5.40 -2.84
N ALA A 49 6.21 -4.29 -3.33
CA ALA A 49 5.42 -3.20 -3.89
C ALA A 49 4.46 -3.69 -4.99
N ILE A 50 4.95 -4.58 -5.86
CA ILE A 50 4.15 -5.16 -6.94
C ILE A 50 3.12 -6.16 -6.38
N ALA A 51 3.54 -7.06 -5.50
CA ALA A 51 2.69 -8.12 -4.96
C ALA A 51 1.54 -7.57 -4.11
N ASP A 52 1.85 -6.66 -3.20
CA ASP A 52 0.90 -6.02 -2.28
C ASP A 52 -0.04 -5.07 -3.04
N GLY A 53 0.52 -4.27 -3.96
CA GLY A 53 -0.28 -3.41 -4.82
C GLY A 53 -1.29 -4.18 -5.67
N LEU A 54 -0.91 -5.35 -6.21
CA LEU A 54 -1.84 -6.21 -6.96
C LEU A 54 -2.90 -6.84 -6.04
N ALA A 55 -2.50 -7.30 -4.85
CA ALA A 55 -3.42 -7.91 -3.88
C ALA A 55 -4.49 -6.92 -3.42
N ASP A 56 -4.10 -5.71 -3.02
CA ASP A 56 -5.02 -4.66 -2.59
C ASP A 56 -5.91 -4.18 -3.74
N ALA A 57 -5.34 -3.96 -4.93
CA ALA A 57 -6.12 -3.55 -6.10
C ALA A 57 -7.19 -4.58 -6.47
N ALA A 58 -6.86 -5.87 -6.48
CA ALA A 58 -7.82 -6.93 -6.73
C ALA A 58 -8.89 -7.01 -5.63
N GLY A 59 -8.49 -6.82 -4.36
CA GLY A 59 -9.41 -6.77 -3.23
C GLY A 59 -10.45 -5.65 -3.37
N PHE A 60 -10.00 -4.44 -3.71
CA PHE A 60 -10.89 -3.30 -3.95
C PHE A 60 -11.76 -3.49 -5.20
N HIS A 61 -11.22 -4.07 -6.28
CA HIS A 61 -12.01 -4.39 -7.48
C HIS A 61 -13.22 -5.26 -7.14
N ILE A 62 -12.97 -6.38 -6.44
CA ILE A 62 -14.01 -7.32 -6.04
C ILE A 62 -15.01 -6.66 -5.08
N THR A 63 -14.51 -5.81 -4.16
CA THR A 63 -15.35 -5.09 -3.21
C THR A 63 -16.30 -4.13 -3.93
N GLU A 64 -15.82 -3.34 -4.90
CA GLU A 64 -16.65 -2.42 -5.66
C GLU A 64 -17.64 -3.13 -6.60
N GLU A 65 -17.25 -4.26 -7.21
CA GLU A 65 -18.20 -5.08 -8.01
C GLU A 65 -19.31 -5.70 -7.14
N ALA A 66 -19.01 -5.97 -5.87
CA ALA A 66 -19.96 -6.54 -4.92
C ALA A 66 -20.87 -5.49 -4.26
N GLU A 67 -20.66 -4.19 -4.49
CA GLU A 67 -21.51 -3.14 -3.94
C GLU A 67 -22.79 -2.93 -4.78
N PHE A 68 -23.93 -3.20 -4.15
CA PHE A 68 -25.26 -2.99 -4.72
C PHE A 68 -26.11 -2.08 -3.84
N GLU A 69 -26.76 -1.09 -4.47
CA GLU A 69 -27.72 -0.20 -3.82
C GLU A 69 -29.08 -0.36 -4.51
N ASN A 70 -30.12 -0.69 -3.73
CA ASN A 70 -31.49 -0.92 -4.25
C ASN A 70 -31.55 -1.95 -5.40
N GLY A 71 -30.73 -3.00 -5.35
CA GLY A 71 -30.70 -4.07 -6.35
C GLY A 71 -30.01 -3.70 -7.67
N LYS A 72 -29.27 -2.58 -7.72
CA LYS A 72 -28.45 -2.17 -8.86
C LYS A 72 -26.99 -1.99 -8.43
N PRO A 73 -26.02 -2.25 -9.33
CA PRO A 73 -24.62 -1.96 -9.05
C PRO A 73 -24.46 -0.49 -8.67
N THR A 74 -23.79 -0.23 -7.56
CA THR A 74 -23.51 1.15 -7.09
C THR A 74 -22.50 1.83 -8.01
N HIS A 75 -21.57 1.07 -8.57
CA HIS A 75 -20.48 1.53 -9.41
C HIS A 75 -20.55 0.94 -10.82
N THR A 76 -20.20 1.73 -11.82
CA THR A 76 -20.06 1.27 -13.21
C THR A 76 -18.72 0.55 -13.40
N SER A 77 -18.64 -0.41 -14.33
CA SER A 77 -17.38 -1.14 -14.58
C SER A 77 -16.18 -0.25 -14.93
N LYS A 78 -16.43 0.95 -15.47
CA LYS A 78 -15.36 1.93 -15.72
C LYS A 78 -14.83 2.55 -14.43
N GLU A 79 -15.70 2.85 -13.48
CA GLU A 79 -15.31 3.37 -12.17
C GLU A 79 -14.53 2.31 -11.39
N VAL A 80 -15.01 1.06 -11.39
CA VAL A 80 -14.31 -0.07 -10.74
C VAL A 80 -12.88 -0.23 -11.25
N TRP A 81 -12.70 -0.22 -12.57
CA TRP A 81 -11.37 -0.32 -13.18
C TRP A 81 -10.48 0.88 -12.86
N MET A 82 -11.07 2.07 -12.75
CA MET A 82 -10.32 3.28 -12.41
C MET A 82 -9.82 3.21 -10.97
N THR A 83 -10.69 2.87 -10.00
CA THR A 83 -10.30 2.68 -8.60
C THR A 83 -9.22 1.61 -8.48
N THR A 84 -9.40 0.46 -9.12
CA THR A 84 -8.42 -0.65 -9.13
C THR A 84 -7.04 -0.18 -9.56
N PHE A 85 -6.96 0.54 -10.68
CA PHE A 85 -5.69 1.02 -11.21
C PHE A 85 -5.03 2.05 -10.28
N PHE A 86 -5.81 2.99 -9.73
CA PHE A 86 -5.27 3.99 -8.80
C PHE A 86 -4.85 3.38 -7.47
N THR A 87 -5.57 2.39 -6.96
CA THR A 87 -5.18 1.64 -5.76
C THR A 87 -3.86 0.92 -5.97
N PHE A 88 -3.71 0.18 -7.08
CA PHE A 88 -2.45 -0.48 -7.43
C PHE A 88 -1.28 0.50 -7.43
N LEU A 89 -1.45 1.63 -8.11
CA LEU A 89 -0.40 2.64 -8.24
C LEU A 89 -0.08 3.32 -6.92
N ALA A 90 -1.10 3.64 -6.12
CA ALA A 90 -0.95 4.28 -4.81
C ALA A 90 -0.16 3.37 -3.86
N VAL A 91 -0.54 2.11 -3.72
CA VAL A 91 0.14 1.13 -2.85
C VAL A 91 1.56 0.86 -3.35
N CYS A 92 1.75 0.65 -4.65
CA CYS A 92 3.08 0.47 -5.23
C CYS A 92 4.02 1.65 -4.93
N ILE A 93 3.59 2.88 -5.24
CA ILE A 93 4.41 4.08 -5.04
C ILE A 93 4.68 4.27 -3.55
N PHE A 94 3.68 4.05 -2.69
CA PHE A 94 3.82 4.19 -1.26
C PHE A 94 4.86 3.21 -0.70
N ILE A 95 4.81 1.92 -1.06
CA ILE A 95 5.79 0.92 -0.60
C ILE A 95 7.20 1.28 -1.10
N LEU A 96 7.33 1.78 -2.33
CA LEU A 96 8.63 2.23 -2.86
C LEU A 96 9.24 3.39 -2.06
N THR A 97 8.46 4.16 -1.30
CA THR A 97 9.02 5.21 -0.41
C THR A 97 9.93 4.63 0.68
N PHE A 98 9.67 3.41 1.15
CA PHE A 98 10.54 2.70 2.11
C PHE A 98 11.91 2.30 1.52
N ALA A 99 12.06 2.31 0.19
CA ALA A 99 13.38 2.11 -0.41
C ALA A 99 14.30 3.33 -0.16
N VAL A 100 13.75 4.53 0.02
CA VAL A 100 14.53 5.77 0.12
C VAL A 100 15.41 5.79 1.37
N PRO A 101 14.89 5.53 2.60
CA PRO A 101 15.75 5.47 3.79
C PRO A 101 16.81 4.38 3.70
N ILE A 102 16.47 3.22 3.12
CA ILE A 102 17.44 2.15 2.91
C ILE A 102 18.56 2.60 1.98
N LEU A 103 18.28 3.27 0.86
CA LEU A 103 19.32 3.74 -0.06
C LEU A 103 20.26 4.76 0.59
N VAL A 104 19.71 5.70 1.37
CA VAL A 104 20.47 6.84 1.95
C VAL A 104 21.27 6.45 3.20
N PHE A 105 20.71 5.61 4.07
CA PHE A 105 21.31 5.31 5.38
C PHE A 105 21.95 3.91 5.47
N GLN A 106 22.65 3.68 6.58
CA GLN A 106 23.01 2.33 7.02
C GLN A 106 21.76 1.58 7.49
N LEU A 107 21.77 0.26 7.36
CA LEU A 107 20.56 -0.57 7.44
C LEU A 107 19.82 -0.43 8.79
N GLN A 108 20.54 -0.39 9.92
CA GLN A 108 19.93 -0.13 11.24
C GLN A 108 19.27 1.24 11.33
N THR A 109 19.94 2.30 10.86
CA THR A 109 19.38 3.66 10.86
C THR A 109 18.20 3.76 9.90
N ALA A 110 18.27 3.12 8.74
CA ALA A 110 17.19 3.08 7.76
C ALA A 110 15.92 2.47 8.36
N ILE A 111 16.03 1.34 9.07
CA ILE A 111 14.88 0.70 9.74
C ILE A 111 14.21 1.65 10.73
N ILE A 112 14.97 2.39 11.53
CA ILE A 112 14.40 3.35 12.50
C ILE A 112 13.65 4.47 11.76
N VAL A 113 14.22 4.98 10.66
CA VAL A 113 13.58 5.99 9.82
C VAL A 113 12.31 5.45 9.15
N ASP A 114 12.34 4.21 8.65
CA ASP A 114 11.20 3.54 8.04
C ASP A 114 10.07 3.33 9.07
N ILE A 115 10.39 2.96 10.31
CA ILE A 115 9.39 2.84 11.39
C ILE A 115 8.75 4.20 11.68
N ALA A 116 9.54 5.27 11.75
CA ALA A 116 9.02 6.62 11.97
C ALA A 116 8.16 7.10 10.79
N TRP A 117 8.61 6.85 9.56
CA TRP A 117 7.89 7.15 8.33
C TRP A 117 6.55 6.40 8.27
N GLY A 118 6.58 5.09 8.48
CA GLY A 118 5.39 4.25 8.47
C GLY A 118 4.40 4.64 9.56
N SER A 119 4.87 4.96 10.77
CA SER A 119 4.01 5.42 11.87
C SER A 119 3.35 6.76 11.55
N ALA A 120 4.07 7.69 10.92
CA ALA A 120 3.52 8.98 10.48
C ALA A 120 2.51 8.80 9.34
N ALA A 121 2.80 7.93 8.38
CA ALA A 121 1.91 7.62 7.27
C ALA A 121 0.61 6.94 7.75
N ALA A 122 0.71 5.92 8.60
CA ALA A 122 -0.45 5.22 9.15
C ALA A 122 -1.28 6.10 10.11
N GLY A 123 -0.64 6.99 10.88
CA GLY A 123 -1.34 7.92 11.78
C GLY A 123 -2.04 9.09 11.07
N SER A 124 -1.80 9.29 9.77
CA SER A 124 -2.44 10.33 8.95
C SER A 124 -3.53 9.79 8.01
N ALA A 125 -3.71 8.47 7.98
CA ALA A 125 -4.73 7.74 7.24
C ALA A 125 -6.04 7.59 8.04
#